data_AF-A0A8R2B4Y5-F1
#
_entry.id   AF-A0A8R2B4Y5-F1
#
_cell.length_a   1.000
_cell.length_b   1.000
_cell.length_c   1.000
_cell.angle_alpha   90.00
_cell.angle_beta   90.00
_cell.angle_gamma   90.00
#
_symmetry.space_group_name_H-M   'P 1'
#
loop_
_entity.id
_entity.type
_entity.pdbx_description
1 polymer ?
#
loop_
_entity_poly.entity_id
_entity_poly.type
_entity_poly.pdbx_seq_one_letter_code
_entity_poly.pdbx_strand_id
1 'polypeptide(L)'
;MPNVRSPCQWKRRLLSSVVESQLLYAAPIWATQVSKIARTTANLIRPQREAALRVIRAYRSVSDEASLLLARMPPVDLMALERTRIRDWLAAALEPGTVRPSKAAIKREERQATLTLWQTRWESSRKDEWTRRAIPNVKRWMERTVVGVPSSYHMTQVLTNHGCFQY
;
A
#
# COMPACT_ATOMS: atom_id res chain seq x y z
N MET A 1 -6.11 22.83 9.74
CA MET A 1 -5.57 23.71 8.68
C MET A 1 -5.41 22.90 7.40
N PRO A 2 -5.75 23.45 6.21
CA PRO A 2 -5.57 22.77 4.94
C PRO A 2 -4.07 22.55 4.63
N ASN A 3 -3.71 21.33 4.23
CA ASN A 3 -2.33 20.89 3.99
C ASN A 3 -1.82 21.34 2.59
N VAL A 4 -1.85 22.64 2.33
CA VAL A 4 -1.54 23.23 1.00
C VAL A 4 -0.08 23.63 0.80
N ARG A 5 0.67 23.95 1.87
CA ARG A 5 2.04 24.52 1.80
C ARG A 5 3.19 23.52 1.97
N SER A 6 2.98 22.24 1.69
CA SER A 6 3.98 21.18 1.95
C SER A 6 4.79 20.78 0.70
N PRO A 7 6.00 20.17 0.85
CA PRO A 7 6.86 19.70 -0.25
C PRO A 7 6.12 18.93 -1.35
N CYS A 8 6.63 18.85 -2.59
CA CYS A 8 5.95 18.08 -3.64
C CYS A 8 5.76 16.60 -3.24
N GLN A 9 4.73 15.93 -3.79
CA GLN A 9 4.36 14.56 -3.42
C GLN A 9 5.52 13.56 -3.53
N TRP A 10 6.39 13.75 -4.53
CA TRP A 10 7.56 12.92 -4.78
C TRP A 10 8.54 12.90 -3.61
N LYS A 11 8.84 14.07 -3.01
CA LYS A 11 9.71 14.17 -1.83
C LYS A 11 9.12 13.42 -0.63
N ARG A 12 7.80 13.53 -0.41
CA ARG A 12 7.13 12.80 0.67
C ARG A 12 7.09 11.30 0.43
N ARG A 13 6.94 10.87 -0.82
CA ARG A 13 6.99 9.46 -1.20
C ARG A 13 8.37 8.86 -0.96
N LEU A 14 9.43 9.62 -1.26
CA LEU A 14 10.79 9.23 -0.93
C LEU A 14 10.98 9.05 0.59
N LEU A 15 10.48 9.97 1.41
CA LEU A 15 10.54 9.80 2.86
C LEU A 15 9.71 8.60 3.35
N SER A 16 8.60 8.31 2.67
CA SER A 16 7.75 7.17 3.00
C SER A 16 8.43 5.83 2.71
N SER A 17 9.33 5.76 1.72
CA SER A 17 10.08 4.53 1.46
C SER A 17 11.09 4.19 2.56
N VAL A 18 11.56 5.18 3.32
CA VAL A 18 12.39 4.97 4.52
C VAL A 18 11.56 4.28 5.61
N VAL A 19 10.34 4.77 5.83
CA VAL A 19 9.40 4.15 6.79
C VAL A 19 9.09 2.71 6.38
N GLU A 20 8.79 2.45 5.10
CA GLU A 20 8.56 1.08 4.61
C GLU A 20 9.79 0.19 4.78
N SER A 21 10.98 0.72 4.56
CA SER A 21 12.24 -0.03 4.72
C SER A 21 12.49 -0.44 6.17
N GLN A 22 12.24 0.47 7.12
CA GLN A 22 12.32 0.18 8.56
C GLN A 22 11.27 -0.84 8.99
N LEU A 23 10.01 -0.65 8.58
CA LEU A 23 8.92 -1.54 8.95
C LEU A 23 9.12 -2.95 8.41
N LEU A 24 9.69 -3.10 7.22
CA LEU A 24 9.88 -4.39 6.56
C LEU A 24 11.27 -4.99 6.82
N TYR A 25 12.03 -4.44 7.77
CA TYR A 25 13.29 -5.03 8.20
C TYR A 25 13.05 -6.43 8.77
N ALA A 26 13.85 -7.39 8.34
CA ALA A 26 13.72 -8.81 8.71
C ALA A 26 12.29 -9.38 8.56
N ALA A 27 11.48 -8.83 7.64
CA ALA A 27 10.08 -9.23 7.44
C ALA A 27 9.82 -10.75 7.40
N PRO A 28 10.63 -11.57 6.70
CA PRO A 28 10.41 -13.01 6.66
C PRO A 28 10.47 -13.75 8.01
N ILE A 29 11.04 -13.13 9.05
CA ILE A 29 11.14 -13.72 10.38
C ILE A 29 9.83 -13.55 11.16
N TRP A 30 9.15 -12.42 11.02
CA TRP A 30 8.00 -12.08 11.86
C TRP A 30 6.66 -12.03 11.11
N ALA A 31 6.65 -11.90 9.77
CA ALA A 31 5.43 -11.65 8.99
C ALA A 31 4.32 -12.67 9.25
N THR A 32 4.66 -13.96 9.26
CA THR A 32 3.69 -15.05 9.39
C THR A 32 2.96 -15.04 10.74
N GLN A 33 3.61 -14.57 11.81
CA GLN A 33 2.98 -14.48 13.14
C GLN A 33 2.21 -13.17 13.31
N VAL A 34 2.78 -12.06 12.84
CA VAL A 34 2.14 -10.74 12.93
C VAL A 34 0.86 -10.66 12.10
N SER A 35 0.82 -11.28 10.93
CA SER A 35 -0.37 -11.28 10.05
C SER A 35 -1.55 -12.09 10.61
N LYS A 36 -1.34 -12.95 11.62
CA LYS A 36 -2.43 -13.71 12.26
C LYS A 36 -3.20 -12.88 13.30
N ILE A 37 -2.59 -11.82 13.83
CA ILE A 37 -3.14 -11.06 14.96
C ILE A 37 -3.53 -9.67 14.47
N ALA A 38 -4.84 -9.41 14.37
CA ALA A 38 -5.39 -8.15 13.87
C ALA A 38 -4.84 -6.91 14.59
N ARG A 39 -4.66 -6.98 15.92
CA ARG A 39 -4.09 -5.88 16.71
C ARG A 39 -2.65 -5.54 16.30
N THR A 40 -1.83 -6.56 16.07
CA THR A 40 -0.43 -6.37 15.69
C THR A 40 -0.33 -5.88 14.25
N THR A 41 -1.17 -6.40 13.36
CA THR A 41 -1.31 -5.89 11.98
C THR A 41 -1.70 -4.41 11.98
N ALA A 42 -2.70 -4.01 12.78
CA ALA A 42 -3.09 -2.61 12.89
C ALA A 42 -1.96 -1.71 13.42
N ASN A 43 -1.22 -2.18 14.43
CA ASN A 43 -0.06 -1.44 14.96
C ASN A 43 1.04 -1.26 13.91
N LEU A 44 1.27 -2.27 13.05
CA LEU A 44 2.24 -2.21 11.96
C LEU A 44 1.83 -1.19 10.88
N ILE A 45 0.53 -1.08 10.59
CA ILE A 45 0.00 -0.18 9.56
C ILE A 45 0.01 1.29 9.99
N ARG A 46 -0.18 1.60 11.27
CA ARG A 46 -0.21 2.98 11.80
C ARG A 46 0.93 3.88 11.29
N PRO A 47 2.21 3.53 11.43
CA PRO A 47 3.31 4.38 10.92
C PRO A 47 3.28 4.52 9.39
N GLN A 48 2.91 3.47 8.65
CA GLN A 48 2.76 3.53 7.20
C GLN A 48 1.64 4.48 6.78
N ARG A 49 0.51 4.43 7.50
CA ARG A 49 -0.64 5.31 7.29
C ARG A 49 -0.29 6.77 7.53
N GLU A 50 0.44 7.08 8.60
CA GLU A 50 0.89 8.46 8.86
C GLU A 50 1.75 9.01 7.71
N ALA A 51 2.64 8.18 7.15
CA ALA A 51 3.38 8.51 5.94
C ALA A 51 2.44 8.70 4.73
N ALA A 52 1.50 7.79 4.51
CA ALA A 52 0.54 7.84 3.40
C ALA A 52 -0.33 9.11 3.44
N LEU A 53 -0.89 9.46 4.60
CA LEU A 53 -1.67 10.70 4.80
C LEU A 53 -0.88 11.94 4.43
N ARG A 54 0.41 11.98 4.80
CA ARG A 54 1.30 13.09 4.42
C ARG A 54 1.53 13.10 2.91
N VAL A 55 1.81 11.96 2.28
CA VAL A 55 2.01 11.85 0.82
C VAL A 55 0.82 12.48 0.07
N ILE A 56 -0.40 12.09 0.42
CA ILE A 56 -1.63 12.51 -0.25
C ILE A 56 -2.23 13.82 0.28
N ARG A 57 -1.71 14.38 1.38
CA ARG A 57 -2.25 15.59 2.04
C ARG A 57 -3.69 15.41 2.55
N ALA A 58 -4.04 14.21 2.99
CA ALA A 58 -5.36 13.88 3.52
C ALA A 58 -5.55 14.34 4.97
N TYR A 59 -6.81 14.43 5.41
CA TYR A 59 -7.15 14.59 6.82
C TYR A 59 -6.87 13.31 7.61
N ARG A 60 -6.60 13.47 8.92
CA ARG A 60 -6.34 12.36 9.84
C ARG A 60 -7.50 11.39 10.02
N SER A 61 -8.73 11.74 9.61
CA SER A 61 -9.92 10.87 9.71
C SER A 61 -10.07 9.91 8.53
N VAL A 62 -9.32 10.13 7.44
CA VAL A 62 -9.32 9.22 6.29
C VAL A 62 -8.87 7.84 6.76
N SER A 63 -9.54 6.79 6.32
CA SER A 63 -9.22 5.43 6.75
C SER A 63 -7.81 5.00 6.30
N ASP A 64 -7.33 3.95 6.95
CA ASP A 64 -6.07 3.30 6.63
C ASP A 64 -6.07 2.81 5.16
N GLU A 65 -7.11 2.08 4.74
CA GLU A 65 -7.21 1.53 3.39
C GLU A 65 -7.24 2.61 2.30
N ALA A 66 -8.09 3.62 2.46
CA ALA A 66 -8.18 4.72 1.50
C ALA A 66 -6.88 5.52 1.43
N SER A 67 -6.24 5.76 2.58
CA SER A 67 -4.97 6.51 2.63
C SER A 67 -3.86 5.77 1.89
N LEU A 68 -3.70 4.46 2.13
CA LEU A 68 -2.70 3.61 1.50
C LEU A 68 -2.95 3.46 -0.01
N LEU A 69 -4.21 3.28 -0.41
CA LEU A 69 -4.59 3.17 -1.81
C LEU A 69 -4.25 4.44 -2.58
N LEU A 70 -4.70 5.60 -2.09
CA LEU A 70 -4.43 6.89 -2.72
C LEU A 70 -2.93 7.23 -2.74
N ALA A 71 -2.19 6.84 -1.70
CA ALA A 71 -0.74 6.99 -1.66
C ALA A 71 0.02 6.01 -2.57
N ARG A 72 -0.67 5.00 -3.13
CA ARG A 72 -0.09 3.90 -3.91
C ARG A 72 0.98 3.15 -3.11
N MET A 73 0.66 2.89 -1.85
CA MET A 73 1.50 2.19 -0.89
C MET A 73 0.75 0.90 -0.47
N PRO A 74 1.14 -0.28 -0.96
CA PRO A 74 0.52 -1.53 -0.52
C PRO A 74 0.63 -1.70 1.00
N PRO A 75 -0.38 -2.24 1.69
CA PRO A 75 -0.32 -2.48 3.13
C PRO A 75 0.93 -3.27 3.51
N VAL A 76 1.65 -2.77 4.51
CA VAL A 76 2.96 -3.27 4.92
C VAL A 76 2.91 -4.73 5.38
N ASP A 77 1.80 -5.18 5.96
CA ASP A 77 1.57 -6.58 6.32
C ASP A 77 1.53 -7.48 5.07
N LEU A 78 0.89 -7.04 3.99
CA LEU A 78 0.87 -7.77 2.73
C LEU A 78 2.25 -7.75 2.05
N MET A 79 2.98 -6.64 2.13
CA MET A 79 4.36 -6.55 1.64
C MET A 79 5.32 -7.46 2.44
N ALA A 80 5.09 -7.63 3.73
CA ALA A 80 5.88 -8.52 4.57
C ALA A 80 5.65 -10.00 4.18
N LEU A 81 4.39 -10.37 3.93
CA LEU A 81 4.03 -11.69 3.39
C LEU A 81 4.60 -11.91 2.00
N GLU A 82 4.60 -10.90 1.12
CA GLU A 82 5.28 -10.94 -0.19
C GLU A 82 6.77 -11.27 -0.04
N ARG A 83 7.48 -10.57 0.86
CA ARG A 83 8.92 -10.83 1.11
C ARG A 83 9.18 -12.23 1.65
N THR A 84 8.27 -12.75 2.48
CA THR A 84 8.35 -14.10 3.02
C THR A 84 8.19 -15.13 1.91
N ARG A 85 7.14 -15.01 1.09
CA ARG A 85 6.89 -15.88 -0.06
C ARG A 85 8.06 -15.88 -1.05
N ILE A 86 8.60 -14.70 -1.39
CA ILE A 86 9.79 -14.58 -2.24
C ILE A 86 11.00 -15.31 -1.64
N ARG A 87 11.24 -15.18 -0.32
CA ARG A 87 12.35 -15.88 0.35
C ARG A 87 12.15 -17.39 0.26
N ASP A 88 10.96 -17.87 0.58
CA ASP A 88 10.64 -19.29 0.62
C ASP A 88 10.73 -19.89 -0.79
N TRP A 89 10.26 -19.17 -1.82
CA TRP A 89 10.41 -19.53 -3.24
C TRP A 89 11.88 -19.69 -3.64
N LEU A 90 12.74 -18.74 -3.23
CA LEU A 90 14.18 -18.79 -3.54
C LEU A 90 14.92 -19.90 -2.78
N ALA A 91 14.43 -20.27 -1.59
CA ALA A 91 14.97 -21.33 -0.75
C ALA A 91 14.47 -22.73 -1.16
N ALA A 92 13.33 -22.83 -1.86
CA ALA A 92 12.75 -24.10 -2.27
C ALA A 92 13.71 -24.89 -3.19
N ALA A 93 13.81 -26.19 -2.93
CA ALA A 93 14.51 -27.12 -3.80
C ALA A 93 13.78 -27.20 -5.15
N LEU A 94 14.54 -27.28 -6.24
CA LEU A 94 13.97 -27.49 -7.56
C LEU A 94 13.94 -28.98 -7.86
N GLU A 95 12.83 -29.43 -8.44
CA GLU A 95 12.76 -30.76 -9.01
C GLU A 95 13.79 -30.90 -10.14
N PRO A 96 14.45 -32.07 -10.27
CA PRO A 96 15.43 -32.31 -11.32
C PRO A 96 14.84 -31.98 -12.71
N GLY A 97 15.55 -31.13 -13.48
CA GLY A 97 15.13 -30.74 -14.83
C GLY A 97 14.24 -29.51 -14.92
N THR A 98 13.83 -28.91 -13.80
CA THR A 98 13.08 -27.64 -13.83
C THR A 98 14.01 -26.43 -13.96
N VAL A 99 13.63 -25.47 -14.81
CA VAL A 99 14.35 -24.21 -14.95
C VAL A 99 13.82 -23.22 -13.91
N ARG A 100 14.71 -22.70 -13.07
CA ARG A 100 14.36 -21.65 -12.11
C ARG A 100 13.93 -20.38 -12.86
N PRO A 101 12.71 -19.86 -12.67
CA PRO A 101 12.31 -18.54 -13.12
C PRO A 101 13.26 -17.48 -12.57
N SER A 102 13.42 -16.38 -13.31
CA SER A 102 14.27 -15.29 -12.85
C SER A 102 13.71 -14.68 -11.55
N LYS A 103 14.60 -14.14 -10.72
CA LYS A 103 14.21 -13.40 -9.51
C LYS A 103 13.21 -12.27 -9.80
N ALA A 104 13.29 -11.66 -10.99
CA ALA A 104 12.35 -10.64 -11.43
C ALA A 104 10.96 -11.22 -11.74
N ALA A 105 10.89 -12.40 -12.36
CA ALA A 105 9.63 -13.10 -12.62
C ALA A 105 8.93 -13.47 -11.30
N ILE A 106 9.65 -14.06 -10.34
CA ILE A 106 9.13 -14.41 -9.02
C ILE A 106 8.59 -13.17 -8.30
N LYS A 107 9.36 -12.07 -8.27
CA LYS A 107 8.90 -10.80 -7.66
C LYS A 107 7.64 -10.26 -8.32
N ARG A 108 7.53 -10.37 -9.65
CA ARG A 108 6.36 -9.90 -10.39
C ARG A 108 5.13 -10.72 -10.05
N GLU A 109 5.25 -12.03 -10.04
CA GLU A 109 4.17 -12.96 -9.68
C GLU A 109 3.69 -12.72 -8.25
N GLU A 110 4.63 -12.68 -7.29
CA GLU A 110 4.30 -12.44 -5.89
C GLU A 110 3.66 -11.06 -5.67
N ARG A 111 4.07 -10.04 -6.43
CA ARG A 111 3.41 -8.74 -6.43
C ARG A 111 1.96 -8.83 -6.93
N GLN A 112 1.67 -9.64 -7.95
CA GLN A 112 0.29 -9.82 -8.42
C GLN A 112 -0.59 -10.50 -7.36
N ALA A 113 -0.04 -11.49 -6.65
CA ALA A 113 -0.73 -12.11 -5.53
C ALA A 113 -0.99 -11.11 -4.38
N THR A 114 -0.01 -10.26 -4.05
CA THR A 114 -0.19 -9.15 -3.08
C THR A 114 -1.30 -8.19 -3.51
N LEU A 115 -1.35 -7.79 -4.78
CA LEU A 115 -2.40 -6.90 -5.29
C LEU A 115 -3.79 -7.55 -5.25
N THR A 116 -3.87 -8.86 -5.46
CA THR A 116 -5.12 -9.62 -5.37
C THR A 116 -5.63 -9.67 -3.93
N LEU A 117 -4.76 -9.98 -2.96
CA LEU A 117 -5.10 -9.92 -1.54
C LEU A 117 -5.53 -8.52 -1.11
N TRP A 118 -4.85 -7.48 -1.63
CA TRP A 118 -5.21 -6.11 -1.34
C TRP A 118 -6.58 -5.73 -1.94
N GLN A 119 -6.92 -6.24 -3.13
CA GLN A 119 -8.25 -6.06 -3.72
C GLN A 119 -9.35 -6.66 -2.83
N THR A 120 -9.18 -7.89 -2.34
CA THR A 120 -10.15 -8.52 -1.41
C THR A 120 -10.30 -7.71 -0.12
N ARG A 121 -9.19 -7.22 0.42
CA ARG A 121 -9.18 -6.36 1.61
C ARG A 121 -9.87 -5.01 1.34
N TRP A 122 -9.69 -4.46 0.16
CA TRP A 122 -10.31 -3.22 -0.26
C TRP A 122 -11.84 -3.36 -0.34
N GLU A 123 -12.31 -4.42 -0.99
CA GLU A 123 -13.73 -4.73 -1.16
C GLU A 123 -14.48 -4.95 0.16
N SER A 124 -13.79 -5.54 1.16
CA SER A 124 -14.37 -5.80 2.48
C SER A 124 -14.41 -4.57 3.41
N SER A 125 -13.73 -3.46 3.06
CA SER A 125 -13.71 -2.26 3.92
C SER A 125 -15.06 -1.53 3.95
N ARG A 126 -15.67 -1.47 5.13
CA ARG A 126 -16.92 -0.70 5.37
C ARG A 126 -16.71 0.81 5.49
N LYS A 127 -15.47 1.28 5.65
CA LYS A 127 -15.18 2.69 6.00
C LYS A 127 -14.98 3.62 4.79
N ASP A 128 -14.95 3.06 3.58
CA ASP A 128 -14.42 3.75 2.39
C ASP A 128 -15.35 3.69 1.17
N GLU A 129 -16.66 3.61 1.39
CA GLU A 129 -17.62 3.35 0.31
C GLU A 129 -17.46 4.31 -0.88
N TRP A 130 -17.32 5.62 -0.60
CA TRP A 130 -17.09 6.62 -1.65
C TRP A 130 -15.78 6.38 -2.41
N THR A 131 -14.66 6.26 -1.69
CA THR A 131 -13.34 6.04 -2.29
C THR A 131 -13.33 4.75 -3.12
N ARG A 132 -14.00 3.69 -2.65
CA ARG A 132 -14.19 2.43 -3.39
C ARG A 132 -14.97 2.62 -4.67
N ARG A 133 -16.05 3.41 -4.62
CA ARG A 133 -16.84 3.73 -5.81
C ARG A 133 -16.00 4.49 -6.85
N ALA A 134 -15.16 5.43 -6.40
CA ALA A 134 -14.26 6.19 -7.28
C ALA A 134 -13.09 5.34 -7.81
N ILE A 135 -12.57 4.42 -7.00
CA ILE A 135 -11.41 3.58 -7.32
C ILE A 135 -11.72 2.12 -6.94
N PRO A 136 -12.49 1.39 -7.78
CA PRO A 136 -12.91 0.03 -7.44
C PRO A 136 -11.80 -1.00 -7.61
N ASN A 137 -10.87 -0.76 -8.54
CA ASN A 137 -9.84 -1.73 -8.91
C ASN A 137 -8.44 -1.26 -8.49
N VAL A 138 -7.89 -1.91 -7.46
CA VAL A 138 -6.57 -1.67 -6.87
C VAL A 138 -5.47 -1.90 -7.89
N LYS A 139 -5.50 -3.03 -8.61
CA LYS A 139 -4.47 -3.35 -9.62
C LYS A 139 -4.41 -2.28 -10.71
N ARG A 140 -5.55 -1.91 -11.28
CA ARG A 140 -5.66 -0.84 -12.28
C ARG A 140 -5.17 0.49 -11.74
N TRP A 141 -5.43 0.80 -10.47
CA TRP A 141 -4.91 2.01 -9.82
C TRP A 141 -3.38 1.98 -9.65
N MET A 142 -2.83 0.83 -9.29
CA MET A 142 -1.39 0.64 -9.06
C MET A 142 -0.57 0.53 -10.33
N GLU A 143 -1.15 0.06 -11.43
CA GLU A 143 -0.48 -0.18 -12.72
C GLU A 143 -0.79 0.86 -13.79
N ARG A 144 -1.44 2.00 -13.43
CA ARG A 144 -1.75 3.07 -14.39
C ARG A 144 -0.49 3.51 -15.14
N THR A 145 -0.59 3.53 -16.47
CA THR A 145 0.47 3.88 -17.43
C THR A 145 0.56 5.38 -17.73
N VAL A 146 -0.49 6.15 -17.42
CA VAL A 146 -0.49 7.61 -17.58
C VAL A 146 0.41 8.23 -16.50
N VAL A 147 1.21 9.24 -16.88
CA VAL A 147 2.06 9.99 -15.96
C VAL A 147 1.23 10.45 -14.76
N GLY A 148 1.58 9.97 -13.57
CA GLY A 148 0.84 10.28 -12.35
C GLY A 148 0.95 11.75 -12.02
N VAL A 149 -0.09 12.52 -12.33
CA VAL A 149 -0.22 13.91 -11.85
C VAL A 149 -0.26 13.85 -10.32
N PRO A 150 0.64 14.59 -9.63
CA PRO A 150 0.64 14.58 -8.19
C PRO A 150 -0.72 14.96 -7.61
N SER A 151 -1.25 14.19 -6.67
CA SER A 151 -2.55 14.46 -6.09
C SER A 151 -2.52 15.81 -5.36
N SER A 152 -3.30 16.77 -5.86
CA SER A 152 -3.50 18.04 -5.18
C SER A 152 -4.27 17.81 -3.88
N TYR A 153 -4.18 18.77 -2.95
CA TYR A 153 -4.93 18.70 -1.69
C TYR A 153 -6.43 18.51 -1.94
N HIS A 154 -7.01 19.31 -2.85
CA HIS A 154 -8.44 19.25 -3.18
C HIS A 154 -8.82 17.93 -3.85
N MET A 155 -7.99 17.40 -4.76
CA MET A 155 -8.26 16.10 -5.39
C MET A 155 -8.31 14.98 -4.36
N THR A 156 -7.41 14.99 -3.38
CA THR A 156 -7.46 14.05 -2.27
C THR A 156 -8.75 14.18 -1.47
N GLN A 157 -9.19 15.40 -1.14
CA GLN A 157 -10.43 15.60 -0.38
C GLN A 157 -11.68 15.15 -1.14
N VAL A 158 -11.70 15.35 -2.47
CA VAL A 158 -12.76 14.81 -3.34
C VAL A 158 -12.73 13.29 -3.31
N LEU A 159 -11.57 12.66 -3.51
CA LEU A 159 -11.47 11.20 -3.57
C LEU A 159 -11.77 10.51 -2.24
N THR A 160 -11.56 11.19 -1.11
CA THR A 160 -11.87 10.64 0.22
C THR A 160 -13.25 11.03 0.74
N ASN A 161 -13.98 11.93 0.08
CA ASN A 161 -15.21 12.56 0.60
C ASN A 161 -14.98 13.27 1.95
N HIS A 162 -13.90 14.05 2.05
CA HIS A 162 -13.53 14.76 3.28
C HIS A 162 -13.40 16.28 3.08
N GLY A 163 -13.79 16.81 1.92
CA GLY A 163 -13.68 18.24 1.65
C GLY A 163 -14.76 19.04 2.37
N CYS A 164 -14.34 20.11 3.05
CA CYS A 164 -15.23 21.27 3.23
C CYS A 164 -15.28 22.02 1.89
N PHE A 165 -16.23 21.64 1.02
CA PHE A 165 -16.44 22.28 -0.30
C PHE A 165 -17.27 23.58 -0.21
N GLN A 166 -17.31 24.21 0.96
CA GLN A 166 -18.00 25.48 1.15
C GLN A 166 -17.17 26.61 0.54
N TYR A 167 -17.81 27.32 -0.39
CA TYR A 167 -17.40 28.61 -0.92
C TYR A 167 -17.58 29.70 0.15
#